data_AF-A0A9D4LG51-F1
#
_entry.id   AF-A0A9D4LG51-F1
#
_cell.length_a   1.000
_cell.length_b   1.000
_cell.length_c   1.000
_cell.angle_alpha   90.00
_cell.angle_beta   90.00
_cell.angle_gamma   90.00
#
_symmetry.space_group_name_H-M   'P 1'
#
loop_
_entity.id
_entity.type
_entity.pdbx_description
1 polymer ?
#
loop_
_entity_poly.entity_id
_entity_poly.type
_entity_poly.pdbx_seq_one_letter_code
_entity_poly.pdbx_strand_id
1 'polypeptide(L)'
;MRRAPGEVDIDKRLCDLGDGLYVKGFVNENPLIFTLDTGASRTIISTRVYQRLPEGSRPSLSKGAKLKGACGAPIAEMGKGMFKLRLGKMEKLKEIIVA
;
A
#
# COMPACT_ATOMS: atom_id res chain seq x y z
N MET A 1 17.79 12.31 22.21
CA MET A 1 17.71 12.44 20.74
C MET A 1 16.29 12.81 20.35
N ARG A 2 16.05 13.99 19.76
CA ARG A 2 14.73 14.37 19.23
C ARG A 2 14.62 13.92 17.78
N ARG A 3 13.55 13.19 17.43
CA ARG A 3 13.27 12.69 16.07
C ARG A 3 12.90 13.84 15.12
N ALA A 4 13.20 13.67 13.83
CA ALA A 4 12.91 14.65 12.79
C ALA A 4 11.38 14.73 12.51
N PRO A 5 10.85 15.92 12.13
CA PRO A 5 9.43 16.06 11.80
C PRO A 5 9.13 15.27 10.52
N GLY A 6 8.21 14.30 10.59
CA GLY A 6 7.81 13.45 9.47
C GLY A 6 8.16 11.97 9.61
N GLU A 7 8.90 11.59 10.65
CA GLU A 7 9.19 10.19 10.95
C GLU A 7 7.94 9.52 11.53
N VAL A 8 7.18 8.83 10.67
CA VAL A 8 5.98 8.09 11.07
C VAL A 8 6.41 6.95 11.99
N ASP A 9 5.95 6.98 13.24
CA ASP A 9 6.17 5.87 14.18
C ASP A 9 5.28 4.69 13.77
N ILE A 10 5.84 3.86 12.89
CA ILE A 10 5.21 2.66 12.33
C ILE A 10 4.88 1.63 13.42
N ASP A 11 5.63 1.63 14.54
CA ASP A 11 5.38 0.74 15.67
C ASP A 11 4.14 1.16 16.45
N LYS A 12 3.94 2.45 16.69
CA LYS A 12 2.69 2.94 17.30
C LYS A 12 1.46 2.64 16.46
N ARG A 13 1.56 2.74 15.13
CA ARG A 13 0.42 2.44 14.24
C ARG A 13 0.01 0.97 14.25
N LEU A 14 0.93 0.04 14.53
CA LEU A 14 0.58 -1.38 14.64
C LEU A 14 -0.37 -1.64 15.82
N CYS A 15 -0.26 -0.87 16.91
CA CYS A 15 -1.13 -0.98 18.08
C CYS A 15 -2.58 -0.57 17.83
N ASP A 16 -2.83 0.24 16.79
CA ASP A 16 -4.17 0.74 16.42
C ASP A 16 -4.84 -0.11 15.33
N LEU A 17 -4.25 -1.24 14.95
CA LEU A 17 -4.78 -2.13 13.92
C LEU A 17 -5.73 -3.17 14.53
N GLY A 18 -6.63 -3.69 13.70
CA GLY A 18 -7.50 -4.80 14.08
C GLY A 18 -6.71 -6.09 14.31
N ASP A 19 -7.38 -7.12 14.83
CA ASP A 19 -6.79 -8.45 14.95
C ASP A 19 -6.53 -9.03 13.55
N GLY A 20 -5.25 -9.10 13.17
CA GLY A 20 -4.83 -9.46 11.82
C GLY A 20 -3.32 -9.56 11.68
N LEU A 21 -2.88 -10.14 10.56
CA LEU A 21 -1.46 -10.24 10.25
C LEU A 21 -1.01 -9.04 9.42
N TYR A 22 0.04 -8.38 9.89
CA TYR A 22 0.59 -7.19 9.26
C TYR A 22 2.09 -7.33 9.02
N VAL A 23 2.55 -6.76 7.91
CA VAL A 23 3.99 -6.69 7.58
C VAL A 23 4.38 -5.24 7.27
N LYS A 24 5.50 -4.81 7.86
CA LYS A 24 6.13 -3.54 7.49
C LYS A 24 6.77 -3.69 6.10
N GLY A 25 6.57 -2.69 5.26
CA GLY A 25 7.08 -2.68 3.90
C GLY A 25 7.32 -1.28 3.37
N PHE A 26 7.71 -1.22 2.11
CA PHE A 26 7.95 0.04 1.40
C PHE A 26 7.37 -0.04 0.00
N VAL A 27 6.81 1.08 -0.46
CA VAL A 27 6.45 1.29 -1.88
C VAL A 27 7.19 2.52 -2.37
N ASN A 28 8.02 2.35 -3.39
CA ASN A 28 8.89 3.41 -3.93
C ASN A 28 9.64 4.13 -2.79
N GLU A 29 10.24 3.35 -1.89
CA GLU A 29 10.93 3.80 -0.66
C GLU A 29 10.07 4.49 0.42
N ASN A 30 8.75 4.57 0.24
CA ASN A 30 7.84 5.13 1.25
C ASN A 30 7.37 4.03 2.21
N PRO A 31 7.58 4.18 3.54
CA PRO A 31 7.23 3.16 4.52
C PRO A 31 5.72 2.99 4.67
N LEU A 32 5.28 1.73 4.71
CA LEU A 32 3.88 1.32 4.81
C LEU A 32 3.73 0.09 5.70
N ILE A 33 2.53 -0.09 6.24
CA ILE A 33 2.10 -1.34 6.87
C ILE A 33 1.10 -1.99 5.92
N PHE A 34 1.35 -3.24 5.56
CA PHE A 34 0.47 -4.04 4.72
C PHE A 34 -0.26 -5.05 5.59
N THR A 35 -1.57 -5.19 5.38
CA THR A 35 -2.31 -6.37 5.84
C THR A 35 -1.96 -7.54 4.93
N LEU A 36 -1.67 -8.69 5.52
CA LEU A 36 -1.54 -9.95 4.78
C LEU A 36 -2.93 -10.55 4.59
N ASP A 37 -3.43 -10.47 3.36
CA ASP A 37 -4.75 -10.96 3.00
C ASP A 37 -4.61 -12.09 1.96
N THR A 38 -4.81 -13.33 2.42
CA THR A 38 -4.77 -14.52 1.55
C THR A 38 -5.98 -14.61 0.62
N GLY A 39 -7.06 -13.87 0.90
CA GLY A 39 -8.24 -13.76 0.03
C GLY A 39 -8.02 -12.81 -1.16
N ALA A 40 -6.97 -12.01 -1.15
CA ALA A 40 -6.63 -11.08 -2.22
C ALA A 40 -5.63 -11.68 -3.22
N SER A 41 -6.01 -11.78 -4.49
CA SER A 41 -5.12 -12.21 -5.58
C SER A 41 -4.18 -11.10 -6.09
N ARG A 42 -4.42 -9.86 -5.67
CA ARG A 42 -3.69 -8.66 -6.10
C ARG A 42 -3.30 -7.82 -4.90
N THR A 43 -2.15 -7.17 -4.99
CA THR A 43 -1.74 -6.16 -4.00
C THR A 43 -2.52 -4.88 -4.26
N ILE A 44 -3.12 -4.32 -3.22
CA ILE A 44 -3.90 -3.10 -3.26
C ILE A 44 -3.29 -2.12 -2.26
N ILE A 45 -3.18 -0.85 -2.64
CA ILE A 45 -2.90 0.25 -1.71
C ILE A 45 -4.04 1.26 -1.77
N SER A 46 -4.27 1.94 -0.66
CA SER A 46 -5.34 2.94 -0.63
C SER A 46 -5.01 4.15 -1.51
N THR A 47 -6.04 4.78 -2.09
CA THR A 47 -5.93 6.11 -2.73
C THR A 47 -5.19 7.12 -1.85
N ARG A 48 -5.45 7.12 -0.54
CA ARG A 48 -4.79 8.01 0.42
C ARG A 48 -3.29 7.75 0.52
N VAL A 49 -2.86 6.49 0.46
CA VAL A 49 -1.43 6.13 0.42
C VAL A 49 -0.80 6.65 -0.87
N TYR A 50 -1.43 6.38 -2.02
CA TYR A 50 -0.92 6.84 -3.31
C TYR A 50 -0.76 8.37 -3.38
N GLN A 51 -1.77 9.12 -2.90
CA GLN A 51 -1.73 10.58 -2.85
C GLN A 51 -0.68 11.15 -1.88
N ARG A 52 -0.19 10.36 -0.93
CA ARG A 52 0.89 10.76 -0.01
C ARG A 52 2.29 10.47 -0.54
N LEU A 53 2.41 9.64 -1.58
CA LEU A 53 3.70 9.43 -2.22
C LEU A 53 4.21 10.79 -2.76
N PRO A 54 5.50 11.08 -2.66
CA PRO A 54 6.11 12.22 -3.36
C PRO A 54 5.79 12.19 -4.85
N GLU A 55 5.51 13.34 -5.46
CA GLU A 55 5.03 13.44 -6.83
C GLU A 55 5.95 12.73 -7.84
N GLY A 56 7.27 12.93 -7.75
CA GLY A 56 8.25 12.25 -8.59
C GLY A 56 8.38 10.73 -8.35
N SER A 57 7.76 10.21 -7.30
CA SER A 57 7.71 8.77 -6.99
C SER A 57 6.35 8.13 -7.30
N ARG A 58 5.35 8.90 -7.74
CA ARG A 58 4.04 8.38 -8.12
C ARG A 58 4.11 7.77 -9.53
N PRO A 59 3.90 6.46 -9.69
CA PRO A 59 3.85 5.87 -11.02
C PRO A 59 2.55 6.28 -11.73
N SER A 60 2.63 6.45 -13.05
CA SER A 60 1.43 6.65 -13.87
C SER A 60 0.47 5.46 -13.72
N LEU A 61 -0.82 5.78 -13.54
CA LEU A 61 -1.86 4.76 -13.43
C LEU A 61 -2.49 4.49 -14.79
N SER A 62 -2.68 3.21 -15.08
CA SER A 62 -3.47 2.70 -16.20
C SER A 62 -4.84 2.21 -15.72
N LYS A 63 -5.71 1.81 -16.65
CA LYS A 63 -7.08 1.36 -16.35
C LYS A 63 -7.11 0.27 -15.28
N GLY A 64 -7.99 0.45 -14.30
CA GLY A 64 -8.16 -0.44 -13.15
C GLY A 64 -8.60 -1.88 -13.48
N ALA A 65 -8.59 -2.73 -12.47
CA ALA A 65 -8.89 -4.16 -12.53
C ALA A 65 -10.39 -4.50 -12.36
N LYS A 66 -11.24 -3.51 -12.03
CA LYS A 66 -12.67 -3.68 -11.70
C LYS A 66 -12.89 -4.60 -10.49
N LEU A 67 -12.22 -4.28 -9.39
CA LEU A 67 -12.29 -4.97 -8.12
C LEU A 67 -13.73 -5.01 -7.59
N LYS A 68 -14.03 -6.12 -6.93
CA LYS A 68 -15.24 -6.31 -6.13
C LYS A 68 -14.83 -6.56 -4.69
N GLY A 69 -15.53 -5.94 -3.75
CA GLY A 69 -15.37 -6.21 -2.34
C GLY A 69 -15.96 -7.57 -1.96
N ALA A 70 -15.80 -7.94 -0.69
CA ALA A 70 -16.26 -9.23 -0.16
C ALA A 70 -17.76 -9.48 -0.39
N CYS A 71 -18.59 -8.42 -0.36
CA CYS A 71 -20.03 -8.50 -0.62
C CYS A 71 -20.40 -8.44 -2.12
N GLY A 72 -19.41 -8.50 -3.02
CA GLY A 72 -19.60 -8.41 -4.47
C GLY A 72 -19.79 -7.00 -5.03
N ALA A 73 -19.92 -5.99 -4.17
CA ALA A 73 -20.04 -4.59 -4.56
C ALA A 73 -18.74 -4.10 -5.26
N PRO A 74 -18.84 -3.29 -6.33
CA PRO A 74 -17.66 -2.70 -6.96
C PRO A 74 -16.87 -1.81 -6.00
N ILE A 75 -15.54 -1.85 -6.10
CA ILE A 75 -14.65 -0.91 -5.40
C ILE A 75 -14.26 0.19 -6.39
N ALA A 76 -14.30 1.44 -5.96
CA ALA A 76 -13.83 2.56 -6.75
C ALA A 76 -12.30 2.49 -6.87
N GLU A 77 -11.78 2.47 -8.10
CA GLU A 77 -10.35 2.43 -8.36
C GLU A 77 -9.87 3.72 -8.99
N MET A 78 -8.69 4.18 -8.59
CA MET A 78 -7.93 5.18 -9.36
C MET A 78 -7.22 4.54 -10.56
N GLY A 79 -6.88 3.25 -10.47
CA GLY A 79 -6.20 2.51 -11.52
C GLY A 79 -5.12 1.59 -10.99
N LYS A 80 -4.22 1.15 -11.87
CA LYS A 80 -3.09 0.27 -11.51
C LYS A 80 -1.78 0.74 -12.13
N GLY A 81 -0.69 0.55 -11.42
CA GLY A 81 0.65 0.98 -11.85
C GLY A 81 1.73 0.01 -11.37
N MET A 82 2.95 0.20 -11.89
CA MET A 82 4.13 -0.56 -11.46
C MET A 82 4.82 0.16 -10.32
N PHE A 83 4.95 -0.52 -9.18
CA PHE A 83 5.57 0.01 -7.97
C PHE A 83 6.73 -0.87 -7.55
N LYS A 84 7.78 -0.24 -7.03
CA LYS A 84 8.87 -0.92 -6.36
C LYS A 84 8.42 -1.30 -4.94
N LEU A 85 8.05 -2.56 -4.74
CA LEU A 85 7.59 -3.09 -3.45
C LEU A 85 8.77 -3.75 -2.75
N ARG A 86 8.99 -3.40 -1.48
CA ARG A 86 9.97 -4.06 -0.62
C ARG A 86 9.32 -4.55 0.67
N LEU A 87 9.37 -5.85 0.92
CA LEU A 87 8.89 -6.51 2.15
C LEU A 87 10.06 -7.29 2.76
N GLY A 88 10.56 -6.84 3.92
CA GLY A 88 11.79 -7.40 4.50
C GLY A 88 12.98 -7.30 3.53
N LYS A 89 13.59 -8.44 3.20
CA LYS A 89 14.73 -8.54 2.25
C LYS A 89 14.30 -8.68 0.79
N MET A 90 13.01 -8.91 0.53
CA MET A 90 12.49 -9.07 -0.83
C MET A 90 12.17 -7.71 -1.42
N GLU A 91 12.67 -7.45 -2.61
CA GLU A 91 12.39 -6.25 -3.39
C GLU A 91 12.00 -6.65 -4.82
N LYS A 92 10.87 -6.12 -5.31
CA LYS A 92 10.36 -6.45 -6.64
C LYS A 92 9.52 -5.33 -7.22
N LEU A 93 9.63 -5.12 -8.53
CA LEU A 93 8.67 -4.31 -9.28
C LEU A 93 7.36 -5.11 -9.45
N LYS A 94 6.25 -4.57 -8.95
CA LYS A 94 4.96 -5.27 -8.87
C LYS A 94 3.84 -4.34 -9.36
N GLU A 95 2.90 -4.90 -10.11
CA GLU A 95 1.64 -4.22 -10.43
C GLU A 95 0.79 -4.14 -9.15
N ILE A 96 0.48 -2.93 -8.72
CA ILE A 96 -0.36 -2.65 -7.55
C ILE A 96 -1.57 -1.83 -8.00
N ILE A 97 -2.74 -2.17 -7.47
CA ILE A 97 -3.99 -1.44 -7.70
C ILE A 97 -4.12 -0.34 -6.64
N VAL A 98 -4.56 0.83 -7.06
CA VAL A 98 -4.89 1.97 -6.19
C VAL A 98 -6.41 2.07 -6.10
N ALA A 99 -6.94 1.81 -4.91
CA ALA A 99 -8.38 1.75 -4.64
C ALA A 99 -8.74 2.30 -3.26
#